data_AF-A0A552U7Q3-F1
#
_entry.id   AF-A0A552U7Q3-F1
#
_cell.length_a   1.000
_cell.length_b   1.000
_cell.length_c   1.000
_cell.angle_alpha   90.00
_cell.angle_beta   90.00
_cell.angle_gamma   90.00
#
_symmetry.space_group_name_H-M   'P 1'
#
loop_
_entity.id
_entity.type
_entity.pdbx_description
1 polymer ?
#
loop_
_entity_poly.entity_id
_entity_poly.type
_entity_poly.pdbx_seq_one_letter_code
_entity_poly.pdbx_strand_id
1 'polypeptide(L)'
;MIDGLGFGMALQFKPDGKGGYLYRRDQIGAAIPATTAERDGYVRWMGWMVVLGFFLYFGGMIGLAWLADRFVTSDSDAVGVAGAVVMATITMGGLYLFLRWASHAPARAFAGRPEVEPGKSRKQVFGRRIGRMSYGKLFLVVAALAGALVFRTDFSVEQVALAIGLPAVVGLGFAIMKWRIEAD
;
A
#
# COMPACT_ATOMS: atom_id res chain seq x y z
N MET A 1 4.26 -20.28 5.19
CA MET A 1 3.12 -19.58 4.53
C MET A 1 3.02 -18.12 4.99
N ILE A 2 3.06 -17.84 6.29
CA ILE A 2 2.94 -16.46 6.82
C ILE A 2 4.08 -15.52 6.40
N ASP A 3 5.28 -16.06 6.19
CA ASP A 3 6.45 -15.27 5.80
C ASP A 3 6.31 -14.64 4.41
N GLY A 4 5.47 -15.24 3.54
CA GLY A 4 5.11 -14.67 2.24
C GLY A 4 4.32 -13.37 2.37
N LEU A 5 3.46 -13.26 3.39
CA LEU A 5 2.71 -12.03 3.70
C LEU A 5 3.63 -10.95 4.30
N GLY A 6 4.71 -11.37 4.96
CA GLY A 6 5.76 -10.49 5.49
C GLY A 6 6.76 -10.00 4.45
N PHE A 7 6.62 -10.35 3.16
CA PHE A 7 7.59 -10.02 2.11
C PHE A 7 7.92 -8.53 2.02
N GLY A 8 6.93 -7.65 2.19
CA GLY A 8 7.15 -6.20 2.22
C GLY A 8 8.11 -5.76 3.34
N MET A 9 8.09 -6.44 4.49
CA MET A 9 9.05 -6.22 5.57
C MET A 9 10.43 -6.77 5.21
N ALA A 10 10.49 -7.97 4.61
CA ALA A 10 11.76 -8.58 4.21
C ALA A 10 12.57 -7.69 3.25
N LEU A 11 11.88 -6.93 2.38
CA LEU A 11 12.50 -5.97 1.47
C LEU A 11 13.21 -4.79 2.17
N GLN A 12 12.96 -4.54 3.46
CA GLN A 12 13.64 -3.51 4.23
C GLN A 12 14.99 -3.99 4.79
N PHE A 13 15.26 -5.29 4.73
CA PHE A 13 16.51 -5.90 5.18
C PHE A 13 17.34 -6.31 3.96
N LYS A 14 18.57 -5.80 3.87
CA LYS A 14 19.53 -6.18 2.82
C LYS A 14 20.67 -6.98 3.42
N PRO A 15 21.15 -8.05 2.78
CA PRO A 15 22.32 -8.76 3.27
C PRO A 15 23.52 -7.80 3.36
N ASP A 16 24.28 -7.88 4.45
CA ASP A 16 25.44 -7.02 4.73
C ASP A 16 26.76 -7.56 4.15
N GLY A 17 26.73 -8.77 3.58
CA GLY A 17 27.90 -9.48 3.04
C GLY A 17 28.78 -10.16 4.10
N LYS A 18 28.47 -10.00 5.40
CA LYS A 18 29.19 -10.56 6.55
C LYS A 18 28.37 -11.62 7.32
N GLY A 19 27.23 -12.04 6.75
CA GLY A 19 26.33 -13.03 7.35
C GLY A 19 25.20 -12.42 8.17
N GLY A 20 25.05 -11.09 8.16
CA GLY A 20 23.95 -10.34 8.78
C GLY A 20 23.11 -9.57 7.76
N TYR A 21 22.28 -8.67 8.29
CA TYR A 21 21.41 -7.81 7.50
C TYR A 21 21.58 -6.33 7.90
N LEU A 22 21.37 -5.45 6.94
CA LEU A 22 21.20 -4.02 7.14
C LEU A 22 19.72 -3.67 6.97
N TYR A 23 19.11 -3.22 8.05
CA TYR A 23 17.77 -2.65 8.04
C TYR A 23 17.82 -1.20 7.57
N ARG A 24 16.91 -0.83 6.66
CA ARG A 24 16.65 0.56 6.28
C ARG A 24 15.16 0.82 6.26
N ARG A 25 14.68 1.74 7.11
CA ARG A 25 13.28 2.18 7.08
C ARG A 25 12.92 2.69 5.69
N ASP A 26 11.86 2.12 5.11
CA ASP A 26 11.38 2.41 3.75
C ASP A 26 12.46 2.26 2.66
N GLN A 27 13.54 1.52 2.93
CA GLN A 27 14.75 1.42 2.08
C GLN A 27 15.54 2.72 1.90
N ILE A 28 15.16 3.80 2.60
CA ILE A 28 15.69 5.16 2.45
C ILE A 28 16.48 5.58 3.70
N GLY A 29 16.06 5.16 4.91
CA GLY A 29 16.73 5.52 6.16
C GLY A 29 18.17 5.05 6.27
N ALA A 30 18.89 5.50 7.30
CA ALA A 30 20.23 5.02 7.64
C ALA A 30 20.25 3.49 7.79
N ALA A 31 21.38 2.88 7.46
CA ALA A 31 21.54 1.44 7.61
C ALA A 31 21.83 1.12 9.07
N ILE A 32 21.00 0.25 9.65
CA ILE A 32 21.20 -0.25 11.00
C ILE A 32 21.45 -1.75 10.93
N PRO A 33 22.49 -2.28 11.61
CA PRO A 33 22.77 -3.71 11.62
C PRO A 33 21.66 -4.48 12.34
N ALA A 34 21.26 -5.58 11.72
CA ALA A 34 20.26 -6.51 12.19
C ALA A 34 20.75 -7.94 11.97
N THR A 35 20.41 -8.83 12.90
CA THR A 35 20.69 -10.25 12.79
C THR A 35 19.64 -10.96 11.93
N THR A 36 19.98 -12.17 11.47
CA THR A 36 19.03 -13.04 10.76
C THR A 36 17.79 -13.35 11.61
N ALA A 37 17.98 -13.62 12.91
CA ALA A 37 16.88 -13.90 13.84
C ALA A 37 15.94 -12.70 13.99
N GLU A 38 16.47 -11.47 14.05
CA GLU A 38 15.65 -10.25 14.11
C GLU A 38 14.87 -10.05 12.82
N ARG A 39 15.50 -10.21 11.65
CA ARG A 39 14.82 -10.14 10.35
C ARG A 39 13.64 -11.10 10.31
N ASP A 40 13.89 -12.38 10.61
CA ASP A 40 12.88 -13.43 10.48
C ASP A 40 11.74 -13.24 11.48
N GLY A 41 12.06 -12.80 12.71
CA GLY A 41 11.08 -12.40 13.71
C GLY A 41 10.15 -11.28 13.22
N TYR A 42 10.72 -10.21 12.64
CA TYR A 42 9.91 -9.10 12.11
C TYR A 42 9.12 -9.45 10.86
N VAL A 43 9.68 -10.27 9.96
CA VAL A 43 8.97 -10.75 8.76
C VAL A 43 7.77 -11.59 9.17
N ARG A 44 7.94 -12.53 10.10
CA ARG A 44 6.87 -13.37 10.62
C ARG A 44 5.81 -12.56 11.37
N TRP A 45 6.24 -11.64 12.24
CA TRP A 45 5.34 -10.73 12.95
C TRP A 45 4.52 -9.86 11.99
N MET A 46 5.16 -9.33 10.94
CA MET A 46 4.45 -8.56 9.92
C MET A 46 3.42 -9.41 9.16
N GLY A 47 3.76 -10.68 8.86
CA GLY A 47 2.80 -11.62 8.29
C GLY A 47 1.54 -11.76 9.15
N TRP A 48 1.70 -11.86 10.47
CA TRP A 48 0.56 -11.87 11.41
C TRP A 48 -0.20 -10.55 11.45
N MET A 49 0.50 -9.41 11.40
CA MET A 49 -0.16 -8.10 11.33
C MET A 49 -0.98 -7.93 10.06
N VAL A 50 -0.53 -8.47 8.92
CA VAL A 50 -1.32 -8.49 7.68
C VAL A 50 -2.59 -9.32 7.84
N VAL A 51 -2.49 -10.52 8.42
CA VAL A 51 -3.65 -11.37 8.71
C VAL A 51 -4.64 -10.65 9.64
N LEU A 52 -4.15 -10.07 10.74
CA LEU A 52 -4.98 -9.27 11.65
C LEU A 52 -5.62 -8.07 10.93
N GLY A 53 -4.87 -7.40 10.06
CA GLY A 53 -5.35 -6.30 9.23
C GLY A 53 -6.53 -6.71 8.35
N PHE A 54 -6.51 -7.91 7.76
CA PHE A 54 -7.66 -8.44 7.02
C PHE A 54 -8.88 -8.64 7.91
N PHE A 55 -8.73 -9.22 9.10
CA PHE A 55 -9.85 -9.38 10.03
C PHE A 55 -10.42 -8.03 10.48
N LEU A 56 -9.56 -7.06 10.78
CA LEU A 56 -9.99 -5.69 11.12
C LEU A 56 -10.68 -5.00 9.95
N TYR A 57 -10.20 -5.21 8.72
CA TYR A 57 -10.81 -4.65 7.53
C TYR A 57 -12.20 -5.23 7.28
N PHE A 58 -12.35 -6.55 7.22
CA PHE A 58 -13.64 -7.20 6.99
C PHE A 58 -14.62 -6.96 8.14
N GLY A 59 -14.15 -7.08 9.39
CA GLY A 59 -14.97 -6.78 10.57
C GLY A 59 -15.43 -5.31 10.59
N GLY A 60 -14.54 -4.38 10.23
CA GLY A 60 -14.86 -2.96 10.11
C GLY A 60 -15.86 -2.67 8.99
N MET A 61 -15.72 -3.30 7.83
CA MET A 61 -16.69 -3.19 6.74
C MET A 61 -18.07 -3.70 7.14
N ILE A 62 -18.16 -4.86 7.78
CA ILE A 62 -19.42 -5.43 8.25
C ILE A 62 -20.07 -4.50 9.29
N GLY A 63 -19.29 -4.02 10.26
CA GLY A 63 -19.78 -3.10 11.29
C GLY A 63 -20.27 -1.77 10.73
N LEU A 64 -19.54 -1.20 9.77
CA LEU A 64 -19.93 0.04 9.10
C LEU A 64 -21.15 -0.15 8.19
N ALA A 65 -21.25 -1.28 7.49
CA ALA A 65 -22.44 -1.60 6.70
C ALA A 65 -23.68 -1.75 7.59
N TRP A 66 -23.55 -2.41 8.73
CA TRP A 66 -24.62 -2.51 9.73
C TRP A 66 -25.01 -1.14 10.31
N LEU A 67 -24.02 -0.27 10.55
CA LEU A 67 -24.28 1.11 10.99
C LEU A 67 -25.00 1.92 9.90
N ALA A 68 -24.57 1.78 8.64
CA ALA A 68 -25.18 2.47 7.52
C ALA A 68 -26.65 2.05 7.35
N ASP A 69 -26.95 0.75 7.41
CA ASP A 69 -28.32 0.22 7.37
C ASP A 69 -29.23 0.82 8.47
N ARG A 70 -28.67 1.07 9.66
CA ARG A 70 -29.43 1.62 10.79
C ARG A 70 -29.64 3.12 10.76
N PHE A 71 -28.71 3.88 10.20
CA PHE A 71 -28.69 5.35 10.34
C PHE A 71 -28.85 6.10 9.01
N VAL A 72 -28.65 5.45 7.86
CA VAL A 72 -28.77 6.06 6.54
C VAL A 72 -30.09 5.60 5.92
N THR A 73 -31.16 6.37 6.15
CA THR A 73 -32.53 6.05 5.68
C THR A 73 -32.87 6.73 4.35
N SER A 74 -31.88 7.05 3.52
CA SER A 74 -32.11 7.80 2.28
C SER A 74 -32.24 6.85 1.08
N ASP A 75 -33.37 6.94 0.37
CA ASP A 75 -33.62 6.23 -0.90
C ASP A 75 -32.87 6.86 -2.10
N SER A 76 -32.02 7.86 -1.87
CA SER A 76 -31.23 8.46 -2.94
C SER A 76 -29.99 7.62 -3.24
N ASP A 77 -29.90 7.13 -4.49
CA ASP A 77 -28.70 6.44 -5.00
C ASP A 77 -27.42 7.26 -4.78
N ALA A 78 -27.49 8.59 -4.89
CA ALA A 78 -26.35 9.47 -4.67
C ALA A 78 -25.85 9.45 -3.22
N VAL A 79 -26.77 9.37 -2.24
CA VAL A 79 -26.42 9.25 -0.81
C VAL A 79 -25.82 7.88 -0.50
N GLY A 80 -26.36 6.82 -1.11
CA GLY A 80 -25.80 5.47 -1.01
C GLY A 80 -24.37 5.37 -1.55
N VAL A 81 -24.11 5.95 -2.72
CA VAL A 81 -22.76 5.99 -3.32
C VAL A 81 -21.80 6.80 -2.47
N ALA A 82 -22.19 7.98 -2.01
CA ALA A 82 -21.36 8.81 -1.14
C ALA A 82 -21.01 8.09 0.17
N GLY A 83 -21.98 7.43 0.80
CA GLY A 83 -21.77 6.62 2.00
C GLY A 83 -20.79 5.47 1.77
N ALA A 84 -20.93 4.74 0.66
CA ALA A 84 -20.01 3.67 0.29
C ALA A 84 -18.56 4.18 0.09
N VAL A 85 -18.38 5.32 -0.58
CA VAL A 85 -17.07 5.96 -0.77
C VAL A 85 -16.44 6.36 0.56
N VAL A 86 -17.22 6.96 1.46
CA VAL A 86 -16.74 7.33 2.81
C VAL A 86 -16.33 6.10 3.60
N MET A 87 -17.15 5.04 3.64
CA MET A 87 -16.83 3.80 4.33
C MET A 87 -15.58 3.12 3.76
N ALA A 88 -15.46 3.05 2.43
CA ALA A 88 -14.28 2.52 1.75
C ALA A 88 -13.02 3.34 2.10
N THR A 89 -13.12 4.67 2.12
CA THR A 89 -12.01 5.56 2.46
C THR A 89 -11.56 5.37 3.91
N ILE A 90 -12.49 5.32 4.87
CA ILE A 90 -12.19 5.12 6.29
C ILE A 90 -11.54 3.75 6.51
N THR A 91 -12.10 2.68 5.95
CA THR A 91 -11.59 1.32 6.14
C THR A 91 -10.23 1.11 5.48
N MET A 92 -10.05 1.56 4.24
CA MET A 92 -8.77 1.49 3.53
C MET A 92 -7.71 2.40 4.15
N GLY A 93 -8.08 3.63 4.50
CA GLY A 93 -7.21 4.57 5.19
C GLY A 93 -6.75 4.04 6.54
N GLY A 94 -7.68 3.50 7.34
CA GLY A 94 -7.38 2.86 8.62
C GLY A 94 -6.44 1.66 8.48
N LEU A 95 -6.72 0.76 7.53
CA LEU A 95 -5.86 -0.39 7.25
C LEU A 95 -4.44 0.06 6.82
N TYR A 96 -4.36 1.06 5.94
CA TYR A 96 -3.09 1.61 5.49
C TYR A 96 -2.29 2.18 6.67
N LEU A 97 -2.91 2.99 7.52
CA LEU A 97 -2.27 3.57 8.69
C LEU A 97 -1.82 2.50 9.69
N PHE A 98 -2.64 1.47 9.92
CA PHE A 98 -2.31 0.34 10.76
C PHE A 98 -1.10 -0.44 10.24
N LEU A 99 -1.11 -0.84 8.96
CA LEU A 99 0.00 -1.58 8.35
C LEU A 99 1.28 -0.74 8.25
N ARG A 100 1.15 0.57 8.02
CA ARG A 100 2.27 1.51 8.04
C ARG A 100 2.86 1.69 9.43
N TRP A 101 2.01 1.78 10.45
CA TRP A 101 2.48 1.80 11.83
C TRP A 101 3.19 0.49 12.19
N ALA A 102 2.64 -0.64 11.73
CA ALA A 102 3.24 -1.95 11.95
C ALA A 102 4.59 -2.08 11.24
N SER A 103 4.69 -1.65 9.98
CA SER A 103 5.94 -1.72 9.20
C SER A 103 7.10 -0.94 9.83
N HIS A 104 6.81 0.05 10.68
CA HIS A 104 7.80 0.83 11.41
C HIS A 104 8.23 0.21 12.76
N ALA A 105 7.75 -0.98 13.12
CA ALA A 105 8.14 -1.66 14.35
C ALA A 105 9.67 -1.86 14.49
N PRO A 106 10.42 -2.31 13.45
CA PRO A 106 11.86 -2.46 13.58
C PRO A 106 12.56 -1.12 13.80
N ALA A 107 12.10 -0.05 13.15
CA ALA A 107 12.65 1.29 13.36
C ALA A 107 12.48 1.77 14.80
N ARG A 108 11.38 1.39 15.48
CA ARG A 108 11.19 1.70 16.91
C ARG A 108 12.13 0.86 17.79
N ALA A 109 12.28 -0.43 17.48
CA ALA A 109 13.13 -1.32 18.26
C ALA A 109 14.63 -1.06 18.09
N PHE A 110 15.03 -0.51 16.94
CA PHE A 110 16.42 -0.17 16.64
C PHE A 110 16.78 1.28 16.97
N ALA A 111 15.85 2.05 17.56
CA ALA A 111 16.14 3.39 18.03
C ALA A 111 17.31 3.37 19.03
N GLY A 112 18.37 4.11 18.74
CA GLY A 112 19.58 4.18 19.58
C GLY A 112 20.70 3.21 19.19
N ARG A 113 20.52 2.33 18.19
CA ARG A 113 21.63 1.54 17.64
C ARG A 113 22.52 2.40 16.73
N PRO A 114 23.84 2.11 16.66
CA PRO A 114 24.75 2.85 15.79
C PRO A 114 24.41 2.64 14.32
N GLU A 115 24.41 3.73 13.56
CA GLU A 115 24.22 3.72 12.11
C GLU A 115 25.55 3.34 11.43
N VAL A 116 25.49 2.40 10.49
CA VAL A 116 26.68 1.90 9.77
C VAL A 116 26.85 2.60 8.42
N GLU A 117 25.76 3.05 7.82
CA GLU A 117 25.79 3.80 6.55
C GLU A 117 24.75 4.93 6.58
N PRO A 118 25.05 6.09 5.97
CA PRO A 118 24.11 7.20 5.89
C PRO A 118 22.82 6.82 5.15
N GLY A 119 21.77 7.60 5.41
CA GLY A 119 20.49 7.50 4.70
C GLY A 119 20.65 7.74 3.20
N LYS A 120 19.84 7.04 2.40
CA LYS A 120 19.71 7.26 0.96
C LYS A 120 18.70 8.37 0.70
N SER A 121 18.85 9.07 -0.42
CA SER A 121 17.85 10.06 -0.82
C SER A 121 16.59 9.37 -1.35
N ARG A 122 15.40 9.95 -1.07
CA ARG A 122 14.13 9.50 -1.66
C ARG A 122 14.19 9.43 -3.18
N LYS A 123 14.84 10.40 -3.84
CA LYS A 123 15.02 10.40 -5.30
C LYS A 123 15.78 9.16 -5.79
N GLN A 124 16.82 8.73 -5.06
CA GLN A 124 17.66 7.58 -5.45
C GLN A 124 16.95 6.22 -5.32
N VAL A 125 15.99 6.11 -4.39
CA VAL A 125 15.22 4.88 -4.16
C VAL A 125 13.97 4.85 -5.04
N PHE A 126 13.26 5.97 -5.12
CA PHE A 126 12.02 6.09 -5.89
C PHE A 126 12.28 6.08 -7.40
N GLY A 127 13.31 6.79 -7.87
CA GLY A 127 13.69 6.79 -9.29
C GLY A 127 14.07 5.40 -9.80
N ARG A 128 14.76 4.59 -8.97
CA ARG A 128 15.07 3.19 -9.28
C ARG A 128 13.84 2.28 -9.36
N ARG A 129 12.78 2.57 -8.60
CA ARG A 129 11.57 1.75 -8.54
C ARG A 129 10.62 2.08 -9.69
N ILE A 130 10.44 3.37 -9.98
CA ILE A 130 9.63 3.86 -11.10
C ILE A 130 10.30 3.56 -12.46
N GLY A 131 11.62 3.75 -12.59
CA GLY A 131 12.34 3.41 -13.82
C GLY A 131 12.26 1.92 -14.20
N ARG A 132 12.03 1.02 -13.22
CA ARG A 132 11.84 -0.42 -13.47
C ARG A 132 10.39 -0.82 -13.75
N MET A 133 9.44 0.09 -13.57
CA MET A 133 8.02 -0.20 -13.81
C MET A 133 7.76 -0.06 -15.32
N SER A 134 7.56 -1.19 -16.00
CA SER A 134 7.21 -1.19 -17.43
C SER A 134 5.88 -0.45 -17.63
N TYR A 135 5.82 0.43 -18.63
CA TYR A 135 4.59 1.13 -19.03
C TYR A 135 3.44 0.14 -19.30
N GLY A 136 3.74 -1.09 -19.75
CA GLY A 136 2.76 -2.14 -19.94
C GLY A 136 2.09 -2.63 -18.64
N LYS A 137 2.81 -2.67 -17.51
CA LYS A 137 2.20 -3.03 -16.21
C LYS A 137 1.27 -1.93 -15.69
N LEU A 138 1.62 -0.68 -15.97
CA LEU A 138 0.80 0.48 -15.61
C LEU A 138 -0.49 0.52 -16.44
N PHE A 139 -0.38 0.26 -17.75
CA PHE A 139 -1.52 0.07 -18.64
C PHE A 139 -2.43 -1.08 -18.18
N LEU A 140 -1.87 -2.23 -17.80
CA LEU A 140 -2.66 -3.38 -17.34
C LEU A 140 -3.43 -3.10 -16.03
N VAL A 141 -2.85 -2.34 -15.09
CA VAL A 141 -3.57 -1.94 -13.86
C VAL A 141 -4.74 -1.02 -14.20
N VAL A 142 -4.52 -0.04 -15.08
CA VAL A 142 -5.59 0.88 -15.53
C VAL A 142 -6.67 0.13 -16.30
N ALA A 143 -6.29 -0.78 -17.20
CA ALA A 143 -7.20 -1.59 -17.99
C ALA A 143 -7.98 -2.61 -17.13
N ALA A 144 -7.37 -3.19 -16.09
CA ALA A 144 -8.06 -4.08 -15.17
C ALA A 144 -9.06 -3.33 -14.27
N LEU A 145 -8.71 -2.13 -13.81
CA LEU A 145 -9.64 -1.27 -13.06
C LEU A 145 -10.81 -0.82 -13.96
N ALA A 146 -10.54 -0.39 -15.19
CA ALA A 146 -11.57 -0.03 -16.15
C ALA A 146 -12.44 -1.25 -16.52
N GLY A 147 -11.84 -2.41 -16.76
CA GLY A 147 -12.55 -3.65 -17.11
C GLY A 147 -13.44 -4.17 -15.98
N ALA A 148 -12.95 -4.17 -14.74
CA ALA A 148 -13.72 -4.59 -13.57
C ALA A 148 -14.97 -3.71 -13.33
N LEU A 149 -14.94 -2.47 -13.79
CA LEU A 149 -16.06 -1.53 -13.70
C LEU A 149 -17.02 -1.63 -14.89
N VAL A 150 -16.62 -2.20 -16.02
CA VAL A 150 -17.49 -2.43 -17.19
C VAL A 150 -18.34 -3.70 -17.06
N PHE A 151 -17.94 -4.67 -16.22
CA PHE A 151 -18.69 -5.93 -16.03
C PHE A 151 -19.99 -5.81 -15.22
N ARG A 152 -20.40 -4.60 -14.82
CA ARG A 152 -21.70 -4.34 -14.19
C ARG A 152 -22.59 -3.59 -15.19
N THR A 153 -23.74 -4.16 -15.53
CA THR A 153 -24.58 -3.73 -16.66
C THR A 153 -25.43 -2.48 -16.43
N ASP A 154 -25.39 -1.90 -15.22
CA ASP A 154 -26.41 -0.93 -14.78
C ASP A 154 -25.84 0.47 -14.46
N PHE A 155 -24.62 0.79 -14.90
CA PHE A 155 -23.99 2.08 -14.62
C PHE A 155 -24.60 3.22 -15.45
N SER A 156 -24.87 4.37 -14.81
CA SER A 156 -25.17 5.61 -15.52
C SER A 156 -23.92 6.12 -16.27
N VAL A 157 -24.10 6.92 -17.33
CA VAL A 157 -22.99 7.48 -18.14
C VAL A 157 -21.96 8.21 -17.27
N GLU A 158 -22.42 8.90 -16.21
CA GLU A 158 -21.56 9.59 -15.24
C GLU A 158 -20.71 8.61 -14.41
N GLN A 159 -21.30 7.47 -14.00
CA GLN A 159 -20.60 6.43 -13.26
C GLN A 159 -19.57 5.70 -14.13
N VAL A 160 -19.87 5.48 -15.43
CA VAL A 160 -18.90 4.96 -16.42
C VAL A 160 -17.76 5.96 -16.65
N ALA A 161 -18.07 7.25 -16.77
CA ALA A 161 -17.08 8.30 -16.95
C ALA A 161 -16.15 8.43 -15.73
N LEU A 162 -16.66 8.31 -14.51
CA LEU A 162 -15.85 8.26 -13.28
C LEU A 162 -15.03 6.97 -13.19
N ALA A 163 -15.63 5.83 -13.52
CA ALA A 163 -14.99 4.53 -13.50
C ALA A 163 -13.79 4.41 -14.45
N ILE A 164 -13.86 5.06 -15.62
CA ILE A 164 -12.77 5.08 -16.61
C ILE A 164 -11.84 6.27 -16.35
N GLY A 165 -12.42 7.43 -16.01
CA GLY A 165 -11.70 8.69 -15.83
C GLY A 165 -10.76 8.68 -14.64
N LEU A 166 -11.17 8.15 -13.48
CA LEU A 166 -10.32 8.14 -12.28
C LEU A 166 -9.06 7.27 -12.48
N PRO A 167 -9.16 6.01 -12.95
CA PRO A 167 -7.98 5.20 -13.26
C PRO A 167 -7.13 5.80 -14.38
N ALA A 168 -7.74 6.42 -15.40
CA ALA A 168 -7.00 7.08 -16.47
C ALA A 168 -6.20 8.29 -15.98
N VAL A 169 -6.79 9.16 -15.14
CA VAL A 169 -6.10 10.32 -14.55
C VAL A 169 -4.99 9.88 -13.61
N VAL A 170 -5.24 8.87 -12.76
CA VAL A 170 -4.22 8.29 -11.88
C VAL A 170 -3.09 7.68 -12.72
N GLY A 171 -3.44 6.89 -13.74
CA GLY A 171 -2.49 6.27 -14.67
C GLY A 171 -1.64 7.29 -15.43
N LEU A 172 -2.25 8.35 -15.96
CA LEU A 172 -1.54 9.45 -16.64
C LEU A 172 -0.62 10.19 -15.67
N GLY A 173 -1.07 10.45 -14.44
CA GLY A 173 -0.25 11.07 -13.39
C GLY A 173 1.00 10.26 -13.08
N PHE A 174 0.86 8.94 -12.94
CA PHE A 174 1.99 8.03 -12.77
C PHE A 174 2.90 7.96 -14.01
N ALA A 175 2.35 8.00 -15.22
CA ALA A 175 3.13 8.01 -16.46
C ALA A 175 3.92 9.30 -16.65
N ILE A 176 3.32 10.47 -16.39
CA ILE A 176 3.99 11.78 -16.44
C ILE A 176 5.11 11.85 -15.39
N MET A 177 4.83 11.38 -14.18
CA MET A 177 5.82 11.34 -13.10
C MET A 177 7.01 10.43 -13.46
N LYS A 178 6.75 9.30 -14.12
CA LYS A 178 7.78 8.42 -14.65
C LYS A 178 8.61 9.08 -15.75
N TRP A 179 7.97 9.70 -16.73
CA TRP A 179 8.66 10.39 -17.83
C TRP A 179 9.60 11.49 -17.33
N ARG A 180 9.16 12.29 -16.35
CA ARG A 180 10.01 13.33 -15.73
C ARG A 180 11.23 12.76 -15.02
N ILE A 181 11.10 11.59 -14.40
CA ILE A 181 12.22 10.90 -13.73
C ILE A 181 13.21 10.30 -14.74
N GLU A 182 12.74 9.91 -15.94
CA GLU A 182 13.58 9.39 -17.03
C GLU A 182 14.30 10.50 -17.82
N ALA A 183 13.78 11.74 -17.79
CA ALA A 183 14.32 12.90 -18.49
C ALA A 183 15.39 13.68 -17.70
N ASP A 184 15.45 13.50 -16.37
CA ASP A 184 16.47 14.03 -15.46
C ASP A 184 17.68 13.07 -15.33
#